data_AF-A0A813Q3S5-F1
#
_entry.id   AF-A0A813Q3S5-F1
#
_cell.length_a   1.000
_cell.length_b   1.000
_cell.length_c   1.000
_cell.angle_alpha   90.00
_cell.angle_beta   90.00
_cell.angle_gamma   90.00
#
_symmetry.space_group_name_H-M   'P 1'
#
loop_
_entity.id
_entity.type
_entity.pdbx_description
1 polymer ?
#
loop_
_entity_poly.entity_id
_entity_poly.type
_entity_poly.pdbx_seq_one_letter_code
_entity_poly.pdbx_strand_id
1 'polypeptide(L)'
;MYKELLSYNDEPTFLGITFDPHFTFMNQNWSLSKETLTTIYQSLIRSVIGYSSRIIGRISKDKLKTLERIQNAAIKSIYNLKYDESSENLLKVSSLLSIKLRMNELNERFFNSAIQPQNPLIDELIDEYLKINEARLKYYKTPLYTINCFECVSYNNDNPECEDPFFRSENITIKENCLTSIPYKNDFYRATHCLKLKAEGHGYSYVIRTCVLDSGSGKMDQEIVRVSHCGLISLENFHGINFTIKFDKFKTLWNVFNGCLSVCNYDECNRAAYKRTMTPYPIWIFVIFNFLK
;
A
#
# COMPACT_ATOMS: atom_id res chain seq x y z
N MET A 1 -21.73 30.98 6.01
CA MET A 1 -23.16 31.32 5.82
C MET A 1 -23.80 30.03 5.30
N TYR A 2 -24.32 29.09 6.08
CA TYR A 2 -25.16 29.11 7.28
C TYR A 2 -24.47 28.40 8.46
N LYS A 3 -24.70 28.90 9.67
CA LYS A 3 -24.25 28.30 10.94
C LYS A 3 -25.44 28.21 11.90
N GLU A 4 -26.63 27.94 11.38
CA GLU A 4 -27.74 27.50 12.20
C GLU A 4 -27.48 26.03 12.54
N LEU A 5 -27.01 25.82 13.77
CA LEU A 5 -27.10 24.51 14.41
C LEU A 5 -28.58 24.16 14.45
N LEU A 6 -28.98 23.17 13.64
CA LEU A 6 -30.29 22.55 13.76
C LEU A 6 -30.47 22.13 15.22
N SER A 7 -31.47 22.69 15.89
CA SER A 7 -31.82 22.31 17.26
C SER A 7 -32.17 20.82 17.27
N TYR A 8 -31.55 20.07 18.17
CA TYR A 8 -31.87 18.67 18.37
C TYR A 8 -33.37 18.53 18.71
N ASN A 9 -34.08 17.68 17.96
CA ASN A 9 -35.46 17.34 18.24
C ASN A 9 -35.47 16.04 19.03
N ASP A 10 -35.92 16.10 20.29
CA ASP A 10 -36.02 14.95 21.19
C ASP A 10 -37.09 13.93 20.73
N GLU A 11 -38.01 14.35 19.85
CA GLU A 11 -39.09 13.53 19.31
C GLU A 11 -39.22 13.73 17.77
N PRO A 12 -38.25 13.20 16.98
CA PRO A 12 -38.28 13.40 15.54
C PRO A 12 -39.49 12.72 14.92
N THR A 13 -40.38 13.53 14.32
CA THR A 13 -41.53 13.05 13.57
C THR A 13 -41.21 12.95 12.08
N PHE A 14 -41.52 11.81 11.46
CA PHE A 14 -41.46 11.65 10.01
C PHE A 14 -42.80 11.10 9.52
N LEU A 15 -43.50 11.87 8.66
CA LEU A 15 -44.79 11.48 8.10
C LEU A 15 -45.84 11.08 9.16
N GLY A 16 -45.84 11.75 10.32
CA GLY A 16 -46.77 11.49 11.42
C GLY A 16 -46.36 10.38 12.38
N ILE A 17 -45.19 9.77 12.19
CA ILE A 17 -44.61 8.78 13.11
C ILE A 17 -43.55 9.47 13.97
N THR A 18 -43.73 9.48 15.28
CA THR A 18 -42.74 9.94 16.25
C THR A 18 -41.75 8.81 16.53
N PHE A 19 -40.47 9.03 16.21
CA PHE A 19 -39.39 8.12 16.58
C PHE A 19 -38.86 8.46 17.98
N ASP A 20 -38.33 7.46 18.68
CA ASP A 20 -37.54 7.73 19.88
C ASP A 20 -36.19 8.41 19.51
N PRO A 21 -35.47 8.99 20.49
CA PRO A 21 -34.13 9.58 20.30
C PRO A 21 -33.07 8.65 19.69
N HIS A 22 -33.35 7.34 19.66
CA HIS A 22 -32.46 6.27 19.22
C HIS A 22 -32.91 5.63 17.88
N PHE A 23 -33.95 6.17 17.22
CA PHE A 23 -34.59 5.59 16.04
C PHE A 23 -35.05 4.13 16.22
N THR A 24 -35.48 3.76 17.42
CA THR A 24 -36.01 2.43 17.73
C THR A 24 -37.53 2.42 17.68
N PHE A 25 -38.08 1.27 17.29
CA PHE A 25 -39.51 0.99 17.32
C PHE A 25 -39.98 0.51 18.71
N MET A 26 -39.21 0.75 19.77
CA MET A 26 -39.54 0.24 21.09
C MET A 26 -40.84 0.86 21.63
N ASN A 27 -41.63 0.05 22.33
CA ASN A 27 -42.79 0.44 23.16
C ASN A 27 -44.10 0.87 22.49
N GLN A 28 -44.28 0.66 21.19
CA GLN A 28 -45.61 0.82 20.59
C GLN A 28 -46.13 -0.54 20.11
N ASN A 29 -47.35 -0.91 20.52
CA ASN A 29 -48.07 -2.05 19.96
C ASN A 29 -48.67 -1.62 18.61
N TRP A 30 -47.83 -1.53 17.58
CA TRP A 30 -48.27 -1.11 16.24
C TRP A 30 -49.34 -2.04 15.65
N SER A 31 -49.53 -3.24 16.22
CA SER A 31 -50.45 -4.28 15.73
C SER A 31 -50.25 -4.63 14.25
N LEU A 32 -49.10 -4.25 13.69
CA LEU A 32 -48.71 -4.49 12.31
C LEU A 32 -48.01 -5.83 12.17
N SER A 33 -48.11 -6.41 10.98
CA SER A 33 -47.36 -7.61 10.66
C SER A 33 -45.84 -7.33 10.67
N LYS A 34 -45.04 -8.36 10.99
CA LYS A 34 -43.57 -8.25 10.95
C LYS A 34 -43.06 -7.86 9.57
N GLU A 35 -43.70 -8.33 8.51
CA GLU A 35 -43.38 -7.97 7.13
C GLU A 35 -43.64 -6.49 6.84
N THR A 36 -44.77 -5.96 7.32
CA THR A 36 -45.10 -4.54 7.20
C THR A 36 -44.08 -3.67 7.95
N LEU A 37 -43.70 -4.05 9.17
CA LEU A 37 -42.70 -3.34 9.96
C LEU A 37 -41.31 -3.39 9.29
N THR A 38 -40.92 -4.53 8.74
CA THR A 38 -39.68 -4.66 7.94
C THR A 38 -39.71 -3.76 6.71
N THR A 39 -40.84 -3.69 6.01
CA THR A 39 -41.04 -2.81 4.85
C THR A 39 -40.95 -1.34 5.24
N ILE A 40 -41.55 -0.95 6.38
CA ILE A 40 -41.46 0.42 6.93
C ILE A 40 -40.00 0.75 7.26
N TYR A 41 -39.29 -0.13 7.95
CA TYR A 41 -37.86 0.03 8.22
C TYR A 41 -37.04 0.20 6.92
N GLN A 42 -37.30 -0.63 5.91
CA GLN A 42 -36.62 -0.54 4.62
C GLN A 42 -36.88 0.78 3.90
N SER A 43 -38.12 1.27 3.96
CA SER A 43 -38.57 2.45 3.24
C SER A 43 -38.14 3.76 3.92
N LEU A 44 -38.07 3.78 5.25
CA LEU A 44 -37.78 5.00 6.01
C LEU A 44 -36.33 5.09 6.46
N ILE A 45 -35.83 4.09 7.18
CA ILE A 45 -34.52 4.15 7.82
C ILE A 45 -33.45 3.62 6.86
N ARG A 46 -33.69 2.45 6.27
CA ARG A 46 -32.71 1.80 5.40
C ARG A 46 -32.50 2.56 4.08
N SER A 47 -33.51 3.30 3.62
CA SER A 47 -33.41 4.16 2.43
C SER A 47 -32.47 5.35 2.67
N VAL A 48 -32.56 6.00 3.85
CA VAL A 48 -31.66 7.08 4.27
C VAL A 48 -30.22 6.58 4.40
N ILE A 49 -30.02 5.43 5.03
CA ILE A 49 -28.69 4.79 5.08
C ILE A 49 -28.21 4.46 3.67
N GLY A 50 -29.07 3.91 2.82
CA GLY A 50 -28.76 3.60 1.42
C GLY A 50 -28.38 4.83 0.59
N TYR A 51 -28.95 6.00 0.88
CA TYR A 51 -28.59 7.25 0.22
C TYR A 51 -27.12 7.63 0.46
N SER A 52 -26.56 7.25 1.62
CA SER A 52 -25.15 7.45 1.94
C SER A 52 -24.20 6.42 1.32
N SER A 53 -24.68 5.50 0.48
CA SER A 53 -23.85 4.45 -0.17
C SER A 53 -22.62 4.99 -0.91
N ARG A 54 -22.72 6.18 -1.51
CA ARG A 54 -21.65 6.83 -2.30
C ARG A 54 -20.40 7.17 -1.49
N ILE A 55 -20.54 7.31 -0.17
CA ILE A 55 -19.42 7.62 0.73
C ILE A 55 -18.88 6.37 1.44
N ILE A 56 -19.31 5.16 1.06
CA ILE A 56 -18.87 3.92 1.74
C ILE A 56 -17.35 3.77 1.78
N GLY A 57 -16.64 4.16 0.71
CA GLY A 57 -15.17 4.14 0.66
C GLY A 57 -14.50 5.11 1.63
N ARG A 58 -15.23 6.08 2.18
CA ARG A 58 -14.74 7.08 3.15
C ARG A 58 -15.26 6.87 4.57
N ILE A 59 -16.23 5.97 4.77
CA ILE A 59 -16.78 5.66 6.08
C ILE A 59 -15.77 4.81 6.87
N SER A 60 -15.45 5.24 8.08
CA SER A 60 -14.60 4.46 8.99
C SER A 60 -15.30 3.17 9.44
N LYS A 61 -14.51 2.13 9.75
CA LYS A 61 -15.04 0.83 10.21
C LYS A 61 -15.95 0.97 11.43
N ASP A 62 -15.66 1.90 12.34
CA ASP A 62 -16.44 2.10 13.56
C ASP A 62 -17.79 2.78 13.31
N LYS A 63 -17.83 3.74 12.36
CA LYS A 63 -19.09 4.34 11.93
C LYS A 63 -19.96 3.33 11.17
N LEU A 64 -19.34 2.47 10.34
CA LEU A 64 -20.07 1.39 9.68
C LEU A 64 -20.69 0.40 10.69
N LYS A 65 -19.93 -0.01 11.72
CA LYS A 65 -20.45 -0.82 12.83
C LYS A 65 -21.60 -0.14 13.56
N THR A 66 -21.57 1.19 13.68
CA THR A 66 -22.66 1.95 14.30
C THR A 66 -23.94 1.85 13.48
N LEU A 67 -23.86 1.95 12.15
CA LEU A 67 -25.02 1.74 11.26
C LEU A 67 -25.53 0.30 11.31
N GLU A 68 -24.63 -0.69 11.40
CA GLU A 68 -25.02 -2.09 11.57
C GLU A 68 -25.73 -2.33 12.91
N ARG A 69 -25.35 -1.63 13.99
CA ARG A 69 -26.06 -1.68 15.27
C ARG A 69 -27.47 -1.14 15.16
N ILE A 70 -27.69 -0.05 14.42
CA ILE A 70 -29.04 0.51 14.18
C ILE A 70 -29.91 -0.52 13.45
N GLN A 71 -29.40 -1.14 12.38
CA GLN A 71 -30.13 -2.20 11.68
C GLN A 71 -30.47 -3.37 12.61
N ASN A 72 -29.48 -3.84 13.39
CA ASN A 72 -29.67 -4.97 14.30
C ASN A 72 -30.69 -4.65 15.41
N ALA A 73 -30.68 -3.42 15.94
CA ALA A 73 -31.65 -2.98 16.93
C ALA A 73 -33.08 -2.95 16.35
N ALA A 74 -33.24 -2.42 15.13
CA ALA A 74 -34.53 -2.43 14.44
C ALA A 74 -35.05 -3.86 14.21
N ILE A 75 -34.21 -4.77 13.70
CA ILE A 75 -34.61 -6.18 13.48
C ILE A 75 -34.99 -6.85 14.80
N LYS A 76 -34.22 -6.64 15.88
CA LYS A 76 -34.54 -7.20 17.20
C LYS A 76 -35.90 -6.71 17.70
N SER A 77 -36.19 -5.43 17.52
CA SER A 77 -37.48 -4.83 17.89
C SER A 77 -38.63 -5.41 17.07
N ILE A 78 -38.47 -5.56 15.76
CA ILE A 78 -39.53 -6.04 14.85
C ILE A 78 -39.87 -7.52 15.10
N TYR A 79 -38.84 -8.34 15.30
CA TYR A 79 -39.00 -9.79 15.43
C TYR A 79 -39.12 -10.25 16.89
N ASN A 80 -39.04 -9.33 17.86
CA ASN A 80 -39.02 -9.57 19.30
C ASN A 80 -37.94 -10.60 19.70
N LEU A 81 -36.72 -10.35 19.26
CA LEU A 81 -35.57 -11.25 19.44
C LEU A 81 -34.75 -10.87 20.68
N LYS A 82 -33.99 -11.83 21.22
CA LYS A 82 -33.15 -11.58 22.40
C LYS A 82 -32.02 -10.59 22.08
N TYR A 83 -31.56 -9.93 23.14
CA TYR A 83 -30.50 -8.93 23.04
C TYR A 83 -29.15 -9.52 22.58
N ASP A 84 -28.85 -10.76 22.92
CA ASP A 84 -27.61 -11.48 22.62
C ASP A 84 -27.61 -12.20 21.26
N GLU A 85 -28.69 -12.09 20.48
CA GLU A 85 -28.79 -12.71 19.16
C GLU A 85 -27.68 -12.27 18.20
N SER A 86 -27.13 -13.24 17.49
CA SER A 86 -26.03 -13.04 16.56
C SER A 86 -26.48 -12.28 15.31
N SER A 87 -25.64 -11.40 14.79
CA SER A 87 -25.97 -10.63 13.58
C SER A 87 -26.30 -11.53 12.39
N GLU A 88 -25.68 -12.70 12.26
CA GLU A 88 -25.99 -13.65 11.20
C GLU A 88 -27.44 -14.16 11.28
N ASN A 89 -27.91 -14.50 12.48
CA ASN A 89 -29.29 -14.94 12.68
C ASN A 89 -30.30 -13.82 12.38
N LEU A 90 -29.99 -12.57 12.79
CA LEU A 90 -30.83 -11.40 12.50
C LEU A 90 -31.02 -11.18 10.99
N LEU A 91 -29.96 -11.32 10.19
CA LEU A 91 -30.01 -11.16 8.75
C LEU A 91 -30.80 -12.30 8.07
N LYS A 92 -30.68 -13.53 8.58
CA LYS A 92 -31.46 -14.69 8.09
C LYS A 92 -32.95 -14.52 8.35
N VAL A 93 -33.33 -14.15 9.57
CA VAL A 93 -34.74 -14.00 9.99
C VAL A 93 -35.43 -12.84 9.26
N SER A 94 -34.70 -11.74 9.03
CA SER A 94 -35.25 -10.56 8.35
C SER A 94 -35.18 -10.62 6.83
N SER A 95 -34.47 -11.59 6.26
CA SER A 95 -34.13 -11.65 4.83
C SER A 95 -33.44 -10.37 4.32
N LEU A 96 -32.75 -9.63 5.19
CA LEU A 96 -32.05 -8.39 4.84
C LEU A 96 -30.55 -8.62 4.68
N LEU A 97 -29.95 -7.98 3.67
CA LEU A 97 -28.49 -7.84 3.58
C LEU A 97 -27.91 -7.00 4.74
N SER A 98 -26.63 -7.25 5.07
CA SER A 98 -25.89 -6.34 5.96
C SER A 98 -25.77 -4.94 5.36
N ILE A 99 -25.63 -3.93 6.21
CA ILE A 99 -25.50 -2.53 5.76
C ILE A 99 -24.32 -2.39 4.79
N LYS A 100 -23.17 -2.99 5.11
CA LYS A 100 -22.00 -2.98 4.23
C LYS A 100 -22.30 -3.54 2.85
N LEU A 101 -22.88 -4.74 2.78
CA LEU A 101 -23.18 -5.40 1.49
C LEU A 101 -24.21 -4.60 0.69
N ARG A 102 -25.26 -4.12 1.35
CA ARG A 102 -26.31 -3.33 0.71
C ARG A 102 -25.78 -2.00 0.15
N MET A 103 -24.92 -1.31 0.90
CA MET A 103 -24.32 -0.05 0.44
C MET A 103 -23.36 -0.29 -0.73
N ASN A 104 -22.58 -1.38 -0.71
CA ASN A 104 -21.73 -1.75 -1.85
C ASN A 104 -22.57 -2.03 -3.10
N GLU A 105 -23.63 -2.84 -2.99
CA GLU A 105 -24.55 -3.14 -4.09
C GLU A 105 -25.19 -1.86 -4.67
N LEU A 106 -25.62 -0.93 -3.81
CA LEU A 106 -26.15 0.37 -4.25
C LEU A 106 -25.12 1.23 -4.97
N ASN A 107 -23.89 1.23 -4.46
CA ASN A 107 -22.79 1.98 -5.03
C ASN A 107 -22.42 1.44 -6.42
N GLU A 108 -22.32 0.12 -6.55
CA GLU A 108 -22.08 -0.55 -7.82
C GLU A 108 -23.20 -0.27 -8.83
N ARG A 109 -24.47 -0.39 -8.42
CA ARG A 109 -25.61 -0.05 -9.28
C ARG A 109 -25.55 1.40 -9.75
N PHE A 110 -25.21 2.33 -8.87
CA PHE A 110 -25.06 3.74 -9.23
C PHE A 110 -23.95 3.95 -10.25
N PHE A 111 -22.75 3.40 -10.02
CA PHE A 111 -21.64 3.51 -10.96
C PHE A 111 -21.97 2.85 -12.29
N ASN A 112 -22.55 1.65 -12.28
CA ASN A 112 -23.00 1.00 -13.49
C ASN A 112 -24.00 1.89 -14.23
N SER A 113 -25.03 2.42 -13.57
CA SER A 113 -25.99 3.34 -14.21
C SER A 113 -25.38 4.67 -14.66
N ALA A 114 -24.32 5.16 -14.00
CA ALA A 114 -23.63 6.39 -14.38
C ALA A 114 -22.67 6.18 -15.57
N ILE A 115 -22.08 4.99 -15.69
CA ILE A 115 -21.15 4.60 -16.76
C ILE A 115 -21.91 4.11 -18.01
N GLN A 116 -23.10 3.54 -17.84
CA GLN A 116 -23.90 2.97 -18.94
C GLN A 116 -24.33 3.98 -20.02
N PRO A 117 -24.67 5.25 -19.73
CA PRO A 117 -24.47 6.27 -20.74
C PRO A 117 -22.97 6.55 -20.78
N GLN A 118 -22.29 6.33 -21.92
CA GLN A 118 -20.94 6.84 -22.15
C GLN A 118 -20.95 8.36 -21.93
N ASN A 119 -20.74 8.77 -20.69
CA ASN A 119 -20.61 10.16 -20.31
C ASN A 119 -19.14 10.49 -20.54
N PRO A 120 -18.81 11.28 -21.57
CA PRO A 120 -17.41 11.55 -21.93
C PRO A 120 -16.65 12.19 -20.76
N LEU A 121 -17.33 12.89 -19.85
CA LEU A 121 -16.71 13.46 -18.64
C LEU A 121 -16.33 12.40 -17.61
N ILE A 122 -17.09 11.29 -17.51
CA ILE A 122 -16.75 10.18 -16.61
C ILE A 122 -15.55 9.41 -17.16
N ASP A 123 -15.50 9.19 -18.47
CA ASP A 123 -14.35 8.54 -19.12
C ASP A 123 -13.08 9.38 -18.94
N GLU A 124 -13.16 10.70 -19.14
CA GLU A 124 -12.03 11.62 -18.90
C GLU A 124 -11.57 11.60 -17.43
N LEU A 125 -12.52 11.58 -16.47
CA LEU A 125 -12.20 11.47 -15.04
C LEU A 125 -11.57 10.12 -14.67
N ILE A 126 -12.02 9.02 -15.28
CA ILE A 126 -11.43 7.69 -15.08
C ILE A 126 -10.02 7.66 -15.63
N ASP A 127 -9.79 8.18 -16.83
CA ASP A 127 -8.47 8.27 -17.45
C ASP A 127 -7.51 9.13 -16.62
N GLU A 128 -7.97 10.27 -16.11
CA GLU A 128 -7.19 11.12 -15.21
C GLU A 128 -6.87 10.40 -13.90
N TYR A 129 -7.84 9.72 -13.29
CA TYR A 129 -7.65 8.94 -12.08
C TYR A 129 -6.65 7.79 -12.28
N LEU A 130 -6.75 7.06 -13.40
CA LEU A 130 -5.82 5.97 -13.73
C LEU A 130 -4.40 6.51 -13.97
N LYS A 131 -4.24 7.61 -14.71
CA LYS A 131 -2.93 8.27 -14.90
C LYS A 131 -2.32 8.74 -13.58
N ILE A 132 -3.13 9.37 -12.71
CA ILE A 132 -2.70 9.79 -11.37
C ILE A 132 -2.32 8.58 -10.52
N ASN A 133 -3.07 7.48 -10.61
CA ASN A 133 -2.79 6.27 -9.86
C ASN A 133 -1.59 5.50 -10.38
N GLU A 134 -1.36 5.38 -11.67
CA GLU A 134 -0.13 4.82 -12.24
C GLU A 134 1.08 5.64 -11.78
N ALA A 135 0.98 6.97 -11.86
CA ALA A 135 2.00 7.87 -11.33
C ALA A 135 2.18 7.71 -9.81
N ARG A 136 1.11 7.54 -9.03
CA ARG A 136 1.17 7.32 -7.57
C ARG A 136 1.64 5.92 -7.18
N LEU A 137 1.32 4.87 -7.94
CA LEU A 137 1.78 3.50 -7.74
C LEU A 137 3.29 3.38 -7.93
N LYS A 138 3.88 4.25 -8.76
CA LYS A 138 5.34 4.43 -8.84
C LYS A 138 5.96 4.99 -7.55
N TYR A 139 5.19 5.72 -6.73
CA TYR A 139 5.66 6.32 -5.47
C TYR A 139 5.26 5.55 -4.21
N TYR A 140 4.14 4.81 -4.24
CA TYR A 140 3.70 3.95 -3.14
C TYR A 140 4.09 2.50 -3.44
N LYS A 141 5.16 2.02 -2.80
CA LYS A 141 5.55 0.60 -2.76
C LYS A 141 4.37 -0.26 -2.26
N THR A 142 3.56 -0.75 -3.18
CA THR A 142 2.56 -1.78 -2.90
C THR A 142 3.27 -3.14 -2.75
N PRO A 143 2.67 -4.12 -2.04
CA PRO A 143 3.24 -5.48 -1.90
C PRO A 143 3.39 -6.27 -3.22
N LEU A 144 3.03 -5.67 -4.36
CA LEU A 144 3.21 -6.21 -5.71
C LEU A 144 4.42 -5.62 -6.44
N TYR A 145 5.02 -4.54 -5.93
CA TYR A 145 6.16 -3.87 -6.55
C TYR A 145 7.46 -4.63 -6.29
N THR A 146 8.13 -5.02 -7.38
CA THR A 146 9.44 -5.67 -7.34
C THR A 146 10.46 -4.70 -7.91
N ILE A 147 11.57 -4.48 -7.19
CA ILE A 147 12.58 -3.49 -7.57
C ILE A 147 13.39 -3.94 -8.79
N ASN A 148 13.76 -3.00 -9.65
CA ASN A 148 14.68 -3.21 -10.76
C ASN A 148 16.10 -2.87 -10.30
N CYS A 149 17.06 -3.77 -10.49
CA CYS A 149 18.45 -3.55 -10.09
C CYS A 149 19.41 -3.96 -11.21
N PHE A 150 20.59 -3.36 -11.24
CA PHE A 150 21.69 -3.91 -12.02
C PHE A 150 22.14 -5.23 -11.40
N GLU A 151 22.27 -6.28 -12.21
CA GLU A 151 22.78 -7.58 -11.79
C GLU A 151 24.04 -7.91 -12.59
N CYS A 152 25.20 -7.89 -11.93
CA CYS A 152 26.49 -8.20 -12.54
C CYS A 152 27.53 -8.59 -11.49
N VAL A 153 28.54 -9.32 -11.95
CA VAL A 153 29.74 -9.62 -11.18
C VAL A 153 30.94 -9.27 -12.05
N SER A 154 31.95 -8.66 -11.43
CA SER A 154 33.29 -8.49 -11.96
C SER A 154 34.28 -9.05 -10.96
N TYR A 155 35.18 -9.88 -11.44
CA TYR A 155 36.31 -10.43 -10.72
C TYR A 155 37.60 -9.97 -11.40
N ASN A 156 38.47 -9.28 -10.66
CA ASN A 156 39.71 -8.73 -11.18
C ASN A 156 39.53 -7.87 -12.44
N ASN A 157 38.43 -7.11 -12.51
CA ASN A 157 38.07 -6.28 -13.66
C ASN A 157 37.76 -7.07 -14.95
N ASP A 158 37.36 -8.35 -14.85
CA ASP A 158 36.94 -9.15 -16.01
C ASP A 158 35.64 -8.66 -16.66
N ASN A 159 34.87 -7.83 -15.96
CA ASN A 159 33.65 -7.21 -16.46
C ASN A 159 33.67 -5.68 -16.24
N PRO A 160 34.29 -4.92 -17.18
CA PRO A 160 34.41 -3.46 -17.09
C PRO A 160 33.07 -2.73 -16.94
N GLU A 161 31.98 -3.31 -17.43
CA GLU A 161 30.65 -2.70 -17.33
C GLU A 161 30.10 -2.72 -15.91
N CYS A 162 30.52 -3.68 -15.11
CA CYS A 162 30.18 -3.75 -13.69
C CYS A 162 31.06 -2.82 -12.83
N GLU A 163 32.24 -2.41 -13.31
CA GLU A 163 33.30 -1.66 -12.61
C GLU A 163 33.09 -0.13 -12.52
N ASP A 164 31.86 0.36 -12.73
CA ASP A 164 31.53 1.79 -12.76
C ASP A 164 32.30 2.60 -13.83
N PRO A 165 32.12 2.30 -15.13
CA PRO A 165 32.78 3.05 -16.18
C PRO A 165 32.38 4.54 -16.13
N PHE A 166 33.32 5.42 -16.51
CA PHE A 166 33.08 6.86 -16.60
C PHE A 166 31.99 7.23 -17.61
N PHE A 167 31.83 6.41 -18.66
CA PHE A 167 30.77 6.53 -19.64
C PHE A 167 29.64 5.57 -19.31
N ARG A 168 28.40 6.01 -19.50
CA ARG A 168 27.24 5.12 -19.38
C ARG A 168 27.34 4.07 -20.48
N SER A 169 27.59 2.82 -20.09
CA SER A 169 27.38 1.71 -21.01
C SER A 169 25.92 1.31 -21.03
N GLU A 170 25.39 1.14 -22.23
CA GLU A 170 24.04 0.64 -22.49
C GLU A 170 23.96 -0.88 -22.30
N ASN A 171 25.10 -1.56 -22.12
CA ASN A 171 25.19 -3.03 -22.08
C ASN A 171 25.13 -3.64 -20.68
N ILE A 172 24.95 -2.86 -19.61
CA ILE A 172 24.82 -3.42 -18.27
C ILE A 172 23.42 -4.02 -18.07
N THR A 173 23.36 -5.29 -17.69
CA THR A 173 22.09 -6.01 -17.54
C THR A 173 21.28 -5.46 -16.37
N ILE A 174 20.13 -4.86 -16.69
CA ILE A 174 19.09 -4.52 -15.72
C ILE A 174 18.22 -5.75 -15.55
N LYS A 175 18.05 -6.19 -14.31
CA LYS A 175 17.09 -7.23 -13.97
C LYS A 175 15.78 -6.58 -13.57
N GLU A 176 14.84 -6.58 -14.50
CA GLU A 176 13.47 -6.13 -14.26
C GLU A 176 12.73 -7.12 -13.36
N ASN A 177 11.87 -6.60 -12.49
CA ASN A 177 11.09 -7.39 -11.53
C ASN A 177 11.96 -8.38 -10.76
N CYS A 178 13.03 -7.89 -10.15
CA CYS A 178 14.10 -8.74 -9.64
C CYS A 178 13.63 -9.71 -8.54
N LEU A 179 13.78 -11.00 -8.82
CA LEU A 179 13.50 -12.09 -7.88
C LEU A 179 14.80 -12.61 -7.27
N THR A 180 14.76 -12.95 -5.99
CA THR A 180 15.89 -13.46 -5.20
C THR A 180 15.44 -14.63 -4.33
N SER A 181 16.34 -15.57 -4.05
CA SER A 181 16.06 -16.72 -3.18
C SER A 181 16.48 -16.43 -1.74
N ILE A 182 15.80 -17.04 -0.78
CA ILE A 182 16.25 -17.02 0.62
C ILE A 182 17.05 -18.32 0.85
N PRO A 183 18.24 -18.27 1.47
CA PRO A 183 18.95 -19.48 1.88
C PRO A 183 18.02 -20.42 2.64
N TYR A 184 18.09 -21.72 2.33
CA TYR A 184 17.25 -22.76 2.95
C TYR A 184 15.75 -22.75 2.59
N LYS A 185 15.33 -21.92 1.64
CA LYS A 185 14.01 -22.01 1.00
C LYS A 185 14.15 -22.21 -0.51
N ASN A 186 13.39 -23.14 -1.07
CA ASN A 186 13.42 -23.45 -2.51
C ASN A 186 12.53 -22.52 -3.36
N ASP A 187 12.06 -21.40 -2.78
CA ASP A 187 11.16 -20.46 -3.43
C ASP A 187 11.87 -19.14 -3.78
N PHE A 188 11.35 -18.46 -4.81
CA PHE A 188 11.78 -17.12 -5.21
C PHE A 188 10.89 -16.06 -4.59
N TYR A 189 11.51 -14.98 -4.13
CA TYR A 189 10.87 -13.86 -3.48
C TYR A 189 11.17 -12.56 -4.23
N ARG A 190 10.24 -11.60 -4.15
CA ARG A 190 10.41 -10.28 -4.76
C ARG A 190 11.47 -9.50 -3.99
N ALA A 191 12.53 -9.07 -4.67
CA ALA A 191 13.53 -8.23 -4.04
C ALA A 191 12.95 -6.85 -3.69
N THR A 192 13.45 -6.27 -2.60
CA THR A 192 13.01 -4.96 -2.08
C THR A 192 14.11 -3.90 -2.14
N HIS A 193 15.35 -4.34 -2.29
CA HIS A 193 16.55 -3.50 -2.27
C HIS A 193 17.55 -3.93 -3.36
N CYS A 194 18.35 -2.96 -3.82
CA CYS A 194 19.52 -3.24 -4.61
C CYS A 194 20.78 -3.15 -3.75
N LEU A 195 21.74 -4.02 -4.04
CA LEU A 195 23.03 -4.09 -3.37
C LEU A 195 24.14 -3.83 -4.39
N LYS A 196 25.17 -3.12 -3.93
CA LYS A 196 26.46 -2.99 -4.61
C LYS A 196 27.58 -3.20 -3.62
N LEU A 197 28.42 -4.19 -3.90
CA LEU A 197 29.66 -4.45 -3.17
C LEU A 197 30.83 -4.11 -4.09
N LYS A 198 31.79 -3.35 -3.58
CA LYS A 198 33.13 -3.23 -4.14
C LYS A 198 34.12 -3.64 -3.07
N ALA A 199 34.94 -4.65 -3.32
CA ALA A 199 35.85 -5.22 -2.34
C ALA A 199 37.19 -5.56 -2.97
N GLU A 200 38.27 -5.24 -2.27
CA GLU A 200 39.66 -5.48 -2.70
C GLU A 200 40.44 -6.12 -1.55
N GLY A 201 41.24 -7.14 -1.85
CA GLY A 201 41.97 -7.88 -0.83
C GLY A 201 42.73 -9.05 -1.43
N HIS A 202 43.88 -9.38 -0.82
CA HIS A 202 44.71 -10.52 -1.24
C HIS A 202 45.13 -10.52 -2.73
N GLY A 203 45.22 -9.34 -3.36
CA GLY A 203 45.53 -9.20 -4.79
C GLY A 203 44.33 -9.43 -5.72
N TYR A 204 43.14 -9.56 -5.15
CA TYR A 204 41.88 -9.73 -5.88
C TYR A 204 40.98 -8.50 -5.73
N SER A 205 40.19 -8.22 -6.76
CA SER A 205 39.14 -7.19 -6.78
C SER A 205 37.80 -7.82 -7.14
N TYR A 206 36.74 -7.40 -6.48
CA TYR A 206 35.38 -7.82 -6.72
C TYR A 206 34.45 -6.61 -6.82
N VAL A 207 33.62 -6.58 -7.86
CA VAL A 207 32.43 -5.73 -7.91
C VAL A 207 31.20 -6.58 -8.15
N ILE A 208 30.25 -6.53 -7.23
CA ILE A 208 29.01 -7.31 -7.30
C ILE A 208 27.83 -6.35 -7.20
N ARG A 209 26.91 -6.45 -8.15
CA ARG A 209 25.62 -5.77 -8.13
C ARG A 209 24.53 -6.81 -8.20
N THR A 210 23.54 -6.72 -7.33
CA THR A 210 22.40 -7.64 -7.36
C THR A 210 21.19 -7.02 -6.66
N CYS A 211 20.07 -7.73 -6.68
CA CYS A 211 18.91 -7.43 -5.87
C CYS A 211 18.81 -8.39 -4.68
N VAL A 212 18.32 -7.87 -3.57
CA VAL A 212 18.22 -8.60 -2.30
C VAL A 212 16.89 -8.32 -1.63
N LEU A 213 16.45 -9.29 -0.83
CA LEU A 213 15.25 -9.19 -0.01
C LEU A 213 15.66 -8.83 1.42
N ASP A 214 15.05 -7.79 1.97
CA ASP A 214 15.02 -7.56 3.42
C ASP A 214 14.03 -8.56 4.04
N SER A 215 14.52 -9.58 4.73
CA SER A 215 13.69 -10.63 5.34
C SER A 215 13.05 -10.23 6.67
N GLY A 216 13.28 -9.00 7.16
CA GLY A 216 12.58 -8.51 8.35
C GLY A 216 13.01 -9.16 9.68
N SER A 217 14.10 -9.95 9.72
CA SER A 217 14.62 -10.54 10.95
C SER A 217 15.01 -9.44 11.96
N GLY A 218 14.69 -9.59 13.24
CA GLY A 218 14.88 -8.52 14.24
C GLY A 218 16.34 -8.14 14.57
N LYS A 219 17.32 -8.65 13.82
CA LYS A 219 18.77 -8.55 14.10
C LYS A 219 19.49 -7.91 12.92
N MET A 220 20.08 -6.72 13.13
CA MET A 220 20.82 -5.96 12.09
C MET A 220 22.02 -6.72 11.51
N ASP A 221 22.62 -7.60 12.29
CA ASP A 221 23.79 -8.44 12.00
C ASP A 221 23.47 -9.67 11.14
N GLN A 222 22.18 -9.99 10.95
CA GLN A 222 21.75 -11.15 10.16
C GLN A 222 21.30 -10.78 8.74
N GLU A 223 21.24 -9.49 8.39
CA GLU A 223 20.77 -9.03 7.09
C GLU A 223 21.68 -7.97 6.48
N ILE A 224 22.39 -8.38 5.43
CA ILE A 224 23.29 -7.54 4.62
C ILE A 224 22.61 -6.30 4.03
N VAL A 225 21.27 -6.28 4.02
CA VAL A 225 20.42 -5.24 3.43
C VAL A 225 20.29 -3.99 4.31
N ARG A 226 20.63 -4.06 5.61
CA ARG A 226 20.26 -3.01 6.57
C ARG A 226 21.28 -1.92 6.82
N VAL A 227 22.53 -2.10 6.38
CA VAL A 227 23.60 -1.13 6.64
C VAL A 227 24.54 -1.01 5.45
N SER A 228 24.58 0.18 4.84
CA SER A 228 25.68 0.57 3.97
C SER A 228 26.90 0.90 4.83
N HIS A 229 28.04 0.29 4.54
CA HIS A 229 29.27 0.52 5.30
C HIS A 229 30.50 0.30 4.41
N CYS A 230 31.63 0.88 4.83
CA CYS A 230 32.93 0.64 4.23
C CYS A 230 33.91 0.17 5.30
N GLY A 231 34.81 -0.74 4.95
CA GLY A 231 35.80 -1.31 5.85
C GLY A 231 36.04 -2.79 5.54
N LEU A 232 36.37 -3.55 6.57
CA LEU A 232 36.60 -4.98 6.44
C LEU A 232 35.27 -5.74 6.29
N ILE A 233 35.15 -6.50 5.21
CA ILE A 233 33.95 -7.26 4.83
C ILE A 233 34.34 -8.74 4.71
N SER A 234 33.61 -9.62 5.41
CA SER A 234 33.72 -11.07 5.22
C SER A 234 32.76 -11.55 4.13
N LEU A 235 33.27 -12.21 3.09
CA LEU A 235 32.45 -12.73 2.00
C LEU A 235 31.71 -14.03 2.34
N GLU A 236 31.96 -14.63 3.50
CA GLU A 236 31.24 -15.83 3.99
C GLU A 236 29.74 -15.57 4.22
N ASN A 237 29.34 -14.31 4.44
CA ASN A 237 27.95 -13.94 4.74
C ASN A 237 27.07 -13.73 3.49
N PHE A 238 27.59 -13.94 2.28
CA PHE A 238 26.82 -13.81 1.02
C PHE A 238 26.06 -15.10 0.65
N HIS A 239 25.48 -15.79 1.63
CA HIS A 239 24.54 -16.87 1.37
C HIS A 239 23.21 -16.27 0.90
N GLY A 240 22.78 -16.56 -0.33
CA GLY A 240 21.45 -16.16 -0.84
C GLY A 240 21.41 -15.58 -2.25
N ILE A 241 22.56 -15.44 -2.91
CA ILE A 241 22.60 -15.13 -4.34
C ILE A 241 23.10 -16.40 -5.04
N ASN A 242 22.50 -16.78 -6.16
CA ASN A 242 22.95 -17.89 -7.03
C ASN A 242 24.35 -17.66 -7.66
N PHE A 243 25.22 -16.89 -7.01
CA PHE A 243 26.64 -16.89 -7.28
C PHE A 243 27.27 -17.84 -6.28
N THR A 244 27.45 -19.09 -6.70
CA THR A 244 28.53 -19.91 -6.18
C THR A 244 29.82 -19.18 -6.55
N ILE A 245 30.23 -18.19 -5.75
CA ILE A 245 31.57 -17.61 -5.87
C ILE A 245 32.48 -18.83 -5.70
N LYS A 246 33.17 -19.21 -6.78
CA LYS A 246 34.01 -20.41 -6.84
C LYS A 246 35.20 -20.25 -5.87
N PHE A 247 34.96 -20.33 -4.57
CA PHE A 247 35.97 -20.51 -3.55
C PHE A 247 36.35 -21.99 -3.45
N ASP A 248 36.62 -22.63 -4.60
CA ASP A 248 37.00 -24.04 -4.62
C ASP A 248 38.49 -24.25 -4.29
N LYS A 249 39.24 -23.21 -3.91
CA LYS A 249 40.68 -23.34 -3.64
C LYS A 249 41.20 -22.85 -2.29
N PHE A 250 40.47 -22.05 -1.51
CA PHE A 250 40.98 -21.55 -0.23
C PHE A 250 39.87 -21.44 0.81
N LYS A 251 39.47 -22.60 1.34
CA LYS A 251 38.48 -22.71 2.43
C LYS A 251 39.09 -22.47 3.82
N THR A 252 40.30 -21.93 3.89
CA THR A 252 41.02 -21.78 5.16
C THR A 252 41.77 -20.43 5.19
N LEU A 253 41.32 -19.57 6.11
CA LEU A 253 42.01 -18.42 6.73
C LEU A 253 41.93 -17.00 6.16
N TRP A 254 41.43 -16.71 4.95
CA TRP A 254 41.45 -15.33 4.43
C TRP A 254 40.21 -14.94 3.60
N ASN A 255 39.08 -14.73 4.28
CA ASN A 255 37.81 -14.29 3.63
C ASN A 255 37.46 -12.81 3.90
N VAL A 256 38.42 -12.03 4.43
CA VAL A 256 38.23 -10.63 4.78
C VAL A 256 38.82 -9.73 3.70
N PHE A 257 38.00 -8.88 3.13
CA PHE A 257 38.36 -7.92 2.09
C PHE A 257 38.13 -6.50 2.60
N ASN A 258 38.89 -5.52 2.12
CA ASN A 258 38.57 -4.13 2.36
C ASN A 258 37.64 -3.63 1.26
N GLY A 259 36.48 -3.09 1.61
CA GLY A 259 35.48 -2.74 0.62
C GLY A 259 34.37 -1.85 1.12
N CYS A 260 33.47 -1.50 0.21
CA CYS A 260 32.26 -0.75 0.49
C CYS A 260 31.04 -1.55 0.04
N LEU A 261 30.09 -1.69 0.95
CA LEU A 261 28.75 -2.20 0.72
C LEU A 261 27.78 -1.02 0.67
N SER A 262 27.05 -0.88 -0.43
CA SER A 262 26.01 0.13 -0.63
C SER A 262 24.68 -0.55 -0.87
N VAL A 263 23.66 -0.13 -0.12
CA VAL A 263 22.29 -0.65 -0.23
C VAL A 263 21.32 0.50 -0.40
N CYS A 264 20.33 0.31 -1.28
CA CYS A 264 19.34 1.31 -1.62
C CYS A 264 18.03 0.64 -2.03
N ASN A 265 16.94 1.41 -2.00
CA ASN A 265 15.58 0.85 -2.02
C ASN A 265 14.67 1.47 -3.11
N TYR A 266 15.24 1.91 -4.23
CA TYR A 266 14.53 2.43 -5.40
C TYR A 266 15.15 1.86 -6.69
N ASP A 267 14.40 1.86 -7.80
CA ASP A 267 14.88 1.26 -9.05
C ASP A 267 16.24 1.80 -9.50
N GLU A 268 17.08 0.90 -9.99
CA GLU A 268 18.38 1.19 -10.62
C GLU A 268 19.35 1.95 -9.70
N CYS A 269 19.12 1.89 -8.38
CA CYS A 269 19.85 2.68 -7.42
C CYS A 269 21.30 2.21 -7.22
N ASN A 270 21.59 0.94 -7.52
CA ASN A 270 22.94 0.36 -7.45
C ASN A 270 23.80 0.64 -8.69
N ARG A 271 23.45 1.67 -9.46
CA ARG A 271 24.25 2.17 -10.59
C ARG A 271 25.59 2.78 -10.17
N ALA A 272 26.41 3.11 -11.16
CA ALA A 272 27.60 3.92 -10.97
C ALA A 272 27.25 5.27 -10.35
N ALA A 273 28.03 5.68 -9.34
CA ALA A 273 27.84 6.96 -8.69
C ALA A 273 28.11 8.08 -9.70
N TYR A 274 27.07 8.84 -10.05
CA TYR A 274 27.23 10.07 -10.79
C TYR A 274 28.03 11.03 -9.90
N LYS A 275 29.25 11.43 -10.28
CA LYS A 275 29.82 12.68 -9.78
C LYS A 275 28.86 13.76 -10.24
N ARG A 276 27.93 14.19 -9.37
CA ARG A 276 27.28 15.48 -9.54
C ARG A 276 28.43 16.48 -9.55
N THR A 277 28.81 16.97 -10.72
CA THR A 277 29.39 18.31 -10.78
C THR A 277 28.36 19.18 -10.08
N MET A 278 28.70 19.62 -8.88
CA MET A 278 27.95 20.62 -8.17
C MET A 278 28.00 21.83 -9.09
N THR A 279 26.96 22.03 -9.89
CA THR A 279 26.81 23.26 -10.64
C THR A 279 26.83 24.36 -9.58
N PRO A 280 27.78 25.30 -9.63
CA PRO A 280 27.75 26.41 -8.69
C PRO A 280 26.43 27.12 -8.95
N TYR A 281 25.55 27.10 -7.95
CA TYR A 281 24.40 27.98 -7.94
C TYR A 281 24.92 29.38 -8.31
N PRO A 282 24.33 30.06 -9.30
CA PRO A 282 24.76 31.41 -9.60
C PRO A 282 24.45 32.26 -8.36
N ILE A 283 25.51 32.74 -7.71
CA ILE A 283 25.48 33.70 -6.59
C ILE A 283 24.83 35.05 -6.99
N TRP A 284 24.30 35.16 -8.22
CA TRP A 284 23.74 36.36 -8.81
C TRP A 284 22.39 36.81 -8.23
N ILE A 285 21.68 35.99 -7.43
CA ILE A 285 20.39 36.42 -6.84
C ILE A 285 20.57 37.27 -5.57
N PHE A 286 21.76 37.30 -4.95
CA PHE A 286 21.99 38.15 -3.76
C PHE A 286 22.42 39.59 -4.07
N VAL A 287 22.75 39.92 -5.33
CA VAL A 287 23.21 41.29 -5.70
C VAL A 287 22.06 42.20 -6.15
N ILE A 288 20.90 41.65 -6.53
CA ILE A 288 19.77 42.46 -7.04
C ILE A 288 18.88 43.03 -5.91
N PHE A 289 18.91 42.47 -4.69
CA PHE A 289 18.10 42.97 -3.56
C PHE A 289 18.71 44.14 -2.76
N ASN A 290 19.84 44.71 -3.19
CA ASN A 290 20.43 45.91 -2.55
C ASN A 290 20.42 47.19 -3.42
N PHE A 291 19.73 47.19 -4.57
CA PHE A 291 19.62 48.38 -5.44
C PHE A 291 18.19 48.93 -5.60
N LEU A 292 17.26 48.53 -4.72
CA LEU A 292 15.98 49.23 -4.54
C LEU A 292 15.90 49.75 -3.11
N LYS A 293 16.57 50.87 -2.89
CA LYS A 293 16.32 51.83 -1.83
C LYS A 293 16.26 53.21 -2.44
#